data_AF-A0A0C9VHA8-F1
#
_entry.id   AF-A0A0C9VHA8-F1
#
_cell.length_a   1.000
_cell.length_b   1.000
_cell.length_c   1.000
_cell.angle_alpha   90.00
_cell.angle_beta   90.00
_cell.angle_gamma   90.00
#
_symmetry.space_group_name_H-M   'P 1'
#
loop_
_entity.id
_entity.type
_entity.pdbx_description
1 polymer ?
#
loop_
_entity_poly.entity_id
_entity_poly.type
_entity_poly.pdbx_seq_one_letter_code
_entity_poly.pdbx_strand_id
1 'polypeptide(L)'
;VARYANRFRLAFSLLNEDAASGEPILGWNQKDVIRRYISPVLSQLNLLYNFTVESQIQFHAPLAFDPLEIVTSKGDKSYVLGEEELKVFINSAEWTLGNFSLQCM
;
A
#
# COMPACT_ATOMS: atom_id res chain seq x y z
N VAL A 1 18.04 -23.11 -12.35
CA VAL A 1 17.43 -23.66 -11.13
C VAL A 1 17.38 -22.54 -10.09
N ALA A 2 16.20 -22.21 -9.56
CA ALA A 2 16.07 -21.16 -8.55
C ALA A 2 16.65 -21.65 -7.21
N ARG A 3 17.43 -20.79 -6.54
CA ARG A 3 18.07 -21.10 -5.26
C ARG A 3 17.02 -21.09 -4.15
N TYR A 4 17.06 -22.08 -3.25
CA TYR A 4 16.17 -22.16 -2.11
C TYR A 4 16.27 -20.89 -1.23
N ALA A 5 15.11 -20.31 -0.90
CA ALA A 5 15.00 -19.18 0.02
C ALA A 5 14.10 -19.60 1.18
N ASN A 6 14.64 -19.62 2.40
CA ASN A 6 13.90 -20.01 3.60
C ASN A 6 13.19 -18.84 4.27
N ARG A 7 13.26 -17.62 3.73
CA ARG A 7 12.73 -16.42 4.36
C ARG A 7 11.72 -15.74 3.46
N PHE A 8 10.52 -15.52 3.99
CA PHE A 8 9.41 -14.88 3.30
C PHE A 8 8.92 -13.69 4.12
N ARG A 9 8.64 -12.58 3.44
CA ARG A 9 8.03 -11.38 4.03
C ARG A 9 6.70 -11.12 3.35
N LEU A 10 5.63 -11.10 4.14
CA LEU A 10 4.29 -10.75 3.70
C LEU A 10 4.03 -9.32 4.18
N ALA A 11 3.80 -8.41 3.26
CA ALA A 11 3.50 -7.00 3.56
C ALA A 11 2.10 -6.66 3.07
N PHE A 12 1.23 -6.27 3.99
CA PHE A 12 -0.11 -5.82 3.71
C PHE A 12 -0.15 -4.30 3.77
N SER A 13 -0.55 -3.64 2.68
CA SER A 13 -0.58 -2.18 2.60
C SER A 13 -2.00 -1.72 2.29
N LEU A 14 -2.54 -0.89 3.19
CA LEU A 14 -3.76 -0.14 2.96
C LEU A 14 -3.37 1.27 2.51
N LEU A 15 -3.78 1.66 1.31
CA LEU A 15 -3.46 2.95 0.72
C LEU A 15 -4.71 3.84 0.76
N ASN A 16 -4.63 4.98 1.44
CA ASN A 16 -5.64 6.03 1.38
C ASN A 16 -5.20 7.06 0.33
N GLU A 17 -5.97 7.21 -0.74
CA GLU A 17 -5.66 8.06 -1.89
C GLU A 17 -5.71 9.56 -1.55
N ASP A 18 -6.74 10.01 -0.83
CA ASP A 18 -6.87 11.38 -0.36
C ASP A 18 -7.29 11.37 1.11
N ALA A 19 -6.31 11.55 1.99
CA ALA A 19 -6.56 11.60 3.42
C ALA A 19 -7.17 12.94 3.89
N ALA A 20 -7.31 13.94 3.00
CA ALA A 20 -7.80 15.28 3.32
C ALA A 20 -9.27 15.51 2.94
N SER A 21 -9.81 14.82 1.94
CA SER A 21 -11.18 15.06 1.43
C SER A 21 -12.31 14.28 2.13
N GLY A 22 -12.04 13.56 3.21
CA GLY A 22 -13.11 12.81 3.89
C GLY A 22 -12.72 12.05 5.16
N GLU A 23 -13.35 10.89 5.33
CA GLU A 23 -13.15 9.93 6.42
C GLU A 23 -12.11 8.88 5.99
N PRO A 24 -10.79 9.10 6.19
CA PRO A 24 -9.78 8.13 5.81
C PRO A 24 -9.96 6.83 6.60
N ILE A 25 -9.57 5.71 6.00
CA ILE A 25 -9.56 4.44 6.72
C ILE A 25 -8.35 4.46 7.65
N LEU A 26 -8.60 4.86 8.90
CA LEU A 26 -7.60 4.96 9.97
C LEU A 26 -7.15 3.60 10.50
N GLY A 27 -7.92 2.55 10.22
CA GLY A 27 -7.70 1.23 10.76
C GLY A 27 -8.46 0.15 10.02
N TRP A 28 -7.82 -1.00 9.93
CA TRP A 28 -8.47 -2.26 9.58
C TRP A 28 -8.16 -3.28 10.67
N ASN A 29 -9.06 -4.26 10.86
CA ASN A 29 -8.84 -5.32 11.85
C ASN A 29 -7.80 -6.34 11.36
N GLN A 30 -6.57 -5.85 11.15
CA GLN A 30 -5.42 -6.61 10.68
C GLN A 30 -5.08 -7.76 11.62
N LYS A 31 -5.12 -7.53 12.94
CA LYS A 31 -4.68 -8.54 13.91
C LYS A 31 -5.58 -9.77 13.90
N ASP A 32 -6.90 -9.57 13.94
CA ASP A 32 -7.83 -10.70 14.02
C ASP A 32 -7.89 -11.46 12.70
N VAL A 33 -7.86 -10.75 11.56
CA VAL A 33 -7.86 -11.38 10.24
C VAL A 33 -6.57 -12.18 10.01
N ILE A 34 -5.41 -11.59 10.30
CA ILE A 34 -4.12 -12.28 10.18
C ILE A 34 -4.10 -13.51 11.09
N ARG A 35 -4.48 -13.36 12.36
CA ARG A 35 -4.52 -14.47 13.32
C ARG A 35 -5.45 -15.59 12.88
N ARG A 36 -6.63 -15.25 12.36
CA ARG A 36 -7.68 -16.22 12.02
C ARG A 36 -7.43 -16.94 10.71
N TYR A 37 -6.91 -16.25 9.69
CA TYR A 37 -6.85 -16.77 8.33
C TYR A 37 -5.43 -17.01 7.82
N ILE A 38 -4.45 -16.20 8.24
CA ILE A 38 -3.09 -16.26 7.71
C ILE A 38 -2.18 -17.10 8.62
N SER A 39 -2.19 -16.84 9.92
CA SER A 39 -1.34 -17.53 10.90
C SER A 39 -1.46 -19.06 10.87
N PRO A 40 -2.64 -19.70 10.73
CA PRO A 40 -2.73 -21.16 10.70
C PRO A 40 -1.92 -21.78 9.55
N VAL A 41 -1.93 -21.14 8.38
CA VAL A 41 -1.20 -21.60 7.20
C VAL A 41 0.30 -21.40 7.39
N LEU A 42 0.72 -20.22 7.88
CA LEU A 42 2.14 -19.93 8.12
C LEU A 42 2.73 -20.86 9.18
N SER A 43 1.97 -21.20 10.22
CA SER A 43 2.40 -22.14 11.27
C SER A 43 2.64 -23.55 10.74
N GLN A 44 1.85 -24.02 9.77
CA GLN A 44 2.06 -25.33 9.14
C GLN A 44 3.34 -25.36 8.29
N LEU A 45 3.74 -24.22 7.74
CA LEU A 45 4.90 -24.07 6.87
C LEU A 45 6.19 -23.68 7.62
N ASN A 46 6.09 -23.31 8.89
CA ASN A 46 7.19 -22.87 9.76
C ASN A 46 8.35 -23.88 9.83
N LEU A 47 8.06 -25.17 9.71
CA LEU A 47 9.10 -26.22 9.74
C LEU A 47 10.20 -26.04 8.69
N LEU A 48 9.90 -25.40 7.56
CA LEU A 48 10.84 -25.17 6.47
C LEU A 48 11.16 -23.69 6.26
N TYR A 49 10.22 -22.80 6.61
CA TYR A 49 10.25 -21.40 6.21
C TYR A 49 10.05 -20.45 7.39
N ASN A 50 10.83 -19.38 7.39
CA ASN A 50 10.73 -18.25 8.29
C ASN A 50 9.86 -17.17 7.66
N PHE A 51 8.73 -16.85 8.30
CA PHE A 51 7.81 -15.83 7.83
C PHE A 51 7.91 -14.56 8.68
N THR A 52 7.88 -13.41 8.02
CA THR A 52 7.67 -12.11 8.65
C THR A 52 6.39 -11.52 8.07
N VAL A 53 5.47 -11.11 8.93
CA VAL A 53 4.19 -10.50 8.52
C VAL A 53 4.16 -9.07 9.01
N GLU A 54 3.88 -8.16 8.09
CA GLU A 54 3.81 -6.73 8.37
C GLU A 54 2.55 -6.14 7.75
N SER A 55 2.00 -5.12 8.41
CA SER A 55 0.80 -4.44 7.98
C SER A 55 0.97 -2.94 8.21
N GLN A 56 0.62 -2.15 7.20
CA GLN A 56 0.79 -0.71 7.21
C GLN A 56 -0.41 -0.01 6.60
N ILE A 57 -0.65 1.21 7.07
CA ILE A 57 -1.63 2.13 6.49
C ILE A 57 -0.85 3.35 6.01
N GLN A 58 -1.00 3.67 4.73
CA GLN A 58 -0.37 4.81 4.10
C GLN A 58 -1.43 5.85 3.75
N PHE A 59 -1.11 7.11 3.98
CA PHE A 59 -1.97 8.24 3.72
C PHE A 59 -1.32 9.10 2.65
N HIS A 60 -1.95 9.16 1.49
CA HIS A 60 -1.52 10.04 0.41
C HIS A 60 -2.20 11.40 0.55
N ALA A 61 -1.44 12.44 0.18
CA ALA A 61 -1.94 13.79 0.09
C ALA A 61 -2.93 13.90 -1.09
N PRO A 62 -3.88 14.84 -1.03
CA PRO A 62 -4.74 15.14 -2.17
C PRO A 62 -3.89 15.50 -3.40
N LEU A 63 -4.50 15.36 -4.58
CA LEU A 63 -3.88 15.81 -5.81
C LEU A 63 -3.49 17.29 -5.70
N ALA A 64 -2.29 17.63 -6.14
CA ALA A 64 -1.83 19.02 -6.15
C ALA A 64 -2.62 19.89 -7.13
N PHE A 65 -3.25 19.27 -8.13
CA PHE A 65 -4.08 19.87 -9.16
C PHE A 65 -4.98 18.79 -9.80
N ASP A 66 -6.06 19.21 -10.45
CA ASP A 66 -6.96 18.30 -11.18
C ASP A 66 -6.44 18.07 -12.61
N PRO A 67 -6.24 16.81 -13.06
CA PRO A 67 -5.82 16.52 -14.43
C PRO A 67 -6.85 17.00 -15.47
N LEU A 68 -6.37 17.48 -16.61
CA LEU A 68 -7.24 17.97 -17.68
C LEU A 68 -7.95 16.79 -18.37
N GLU A 69 -9.27 16.73 -18.27
CA GLU A 69 -10.09 15.78 -19.02
C GLU A 69 -10.19 16.18 -20.50
N ILE A 70 -9.87 15.25 -21.39
CA ILE A 70 -10.04 15.37 -22.84
C ILE A 70 -10.90 14.22 -23.38
N VAL A 71 -11.59 14.48 -24.48
CA VAL A 71 -12.31 13.46 -25.24
C VAL A 71 -11.45 13.08 -26.43
N THR A 72 -11.08 11.81 -26.51
CA THR A 72 -10.30 11.30 -27.65
C THR A 72 -11.12 11.33 -28.92
N SER A 73 -10.47 11.23 -30.08
CA SER A 73 -11.15 11.15 -31.39
C SER A 73 -12.11 9.94 -31.51
N LYS A 74 -12.03 8.97 -30.59
CA LYS A 74 -12.91 7.80 -30.49
C LYS A 74 -14.07 7.99 -29.52
N GLY A 75 -14.16 9.15 -28.83
CA GLY A 75 -15.18 9.45 -27.83
C GLY A 75 -14.82 9.00 -26.40
N ASP A 76 -13.66 8.37 -26.20
CA ASP A 76 -13.24 7.92 -24.88
C ASP A 76 -12.72 9.08 -24.03
N LYS A 77 -13.05 9.09 -22.74
CA LYS A 77 -12.50 10.02 -21.76
C LYS A 77 -11.03 9.68 -21.50
N SER A 78 -10.17 10.70 -21.46
CA SER A 78 -8.76 10.57 -21.14
C SER A 78 -8.31 11.78 -20.32
N TYR A 79 -7.26 11.61 -19.52
CA TYR A 79 -6.70 12.69 -18.71
C TYR A 79 -5.27 13.00 -19.18
N VAL A 80 -4.94 14.29 -19.30
CA VAL A 80 -3.63 14.75 -19.76
C VAL A 80 -2.97 15.58 -18.68
N LEU A 81 -1.64 15.42 -18.57
CA LEU A 81 -0.77 16.22 -17.71
C LEU A 81 0.16 17.06 -18.60
N GLY A 82 0.25 18.34 -18.31
CA GLY A 82 1.21 19.26 -18.92
C GLY A 82 2.62 19.09 -18.36
N GLU A 83 3.62 19.59 -19.08
CA GLU A 83 5.02 19.51 -18.62
C GLU A 83 5.25 20.26 -17.29
N GLU A 84 4.55 21.37 -17.07
CA GLU A 84 4.62 22.15 -15.82
C GLU A 84 4.05 21.40 -14.62
N GLU A 85 3.06 20.55 -14.84
CA GLU A 85 2.40 19.72 -13.83
C GLU A 85 3.27 18.54 -13.39
N LEU A 86 4.17 18.06 -14.27
CA LEU A 86 5.17 17.02 -13.97
C LEU A 86 6.33 17.55 -13.11
N LYS A 87 6.49 18.87 -12.97
CA LYS A 87 7.54 19.48 -12.15
C LYS A 87 7.21 19.45 -10.65
N VAL A 88 5.99 19.06 -10.28
CA VAL A 88 5.64 18.83 -8.87
C VAL A 88 6.53 17.73 -8.34
N PHE A 89 7.44 18.13 -7.45
CA PHE A 89 8.45 17.28 -6.84
C PHE A 89 7.76 16.08 -6.16
N ILE A 90 8.01 14.87 -6.67
CA ILE A 90 7.65 13.64 -5.96
C ILE A 90 8.51 13.64 -4.70
N ASN A 91 7.92 14.07 -3.59
CA ASN A 91 8.57 13.98 -2.30
C ASN A 91 8.78 12.49 -2.00
N SER A 92 9.98 11.99 -2.26
CA SER A 92 10.38 10.62 -1.95
C SER A 92 10.49 10.40 -0.43
N ALA A 93 10.27 11.44 0.38
CA ALA A 93 10.18 11.29 1.81
C ALA A 93 8.85 10.59 2.15
N GLU A 94 8.93 9.28 2.31
CA GLU A 94 7.97 8.51 3.11
C GLU A 94 7.95 9.12 4.52
N TRP A 95 6.95 9.94 4.82
CA TRP A 95 6.71 10.37 6.19
C TRP A 95 5.99 9.22 6.88
N THR A 96 6.74 8.34 7.54
CA THR A 96 6.14 7.28 8.36
C THR A 96 5.44 7.90 9.57
N LEU A 97 4.20 8.35 9.38
CA LEU A 97 3.29 8.69 10.45
C LEU A 97 2.81 7.39 11.10
N GLY A 98 3.67 6.82 11.97
CA GLY A 98 3.35 5.67 12.81
C GLY A 98 3.43 4.31 12.10
N ASN A 99 4.65 3.81 11.89
CA ASN A 99 4.84 2.43 11.47
C ASN A 99 4.61 1.50 12.69
N PHE A 100 3.42 0.93 12.82
CA PHE A 100 3.12 -0.05 13.87
C PHE A 100 3.52 -1.46 13.41
N SER A 101 4.81 -1.78 13.49
CA SER A 101 5.27 -3.15 13.35
C SER A 101 4.90 -3.96 14.59
N LEU A 102 3.86 -4.79 14.50
CA LEU A 102 3.60 -5.82 15.50
C LEU A 102 4.39 -7.07 15.15
N GLN A 103 5.47 -7.27 15.87
CA GLN A 103 6.20 -8.52 15.86
C GLN A 103 5.38 -9.54 16.67
N CYS A 104 4.56 -10.34 16.00
CA CYS A 104 3.94 -11.50 16.63
C CYS A 104 5.03 -12.57 16.81
N MET A 105 5.44 -12.79 18.07
CA MET A 105 6.12 -14.01 18.52
C MET A 105 5.14 -15.17 18.60
#